data_AF-A0A9E4SFT8-F1
#
_entry.id   AF-A0A9E4SFT8-F1
#
_cell.length_a   1.000
_cell.length_b   1.000
_cell.length_c   1.000
_cell.angle_alpha   90.00
_cell.angle_beta   90.00
_cell.angle_gamma   90.00
#
_symmetry.space_group_name_H-M   'P 1'
#
loop_
_entity.id
_entity.type
_entity.pdbx_description
1 polymer ?
#
loop_
_entity_poly.entity_id
_entity_poly.type
_entity_poly.pdbx_seq_one_letter_code
_entity_poly.pdbx_strand_id
1 'polypeptide(L)'
;MSMNLQEQFQKLGLGEKIILIAGPLLFIDSFLPWYDVDLGPFGSVSRTAWQSPGALWSMLAVFIGLVMTGLVAAVRLGNVTLPEMPQGVTWGRIMLGLGGAACCFVVL
;
A
#
# COMPACT_ATOMS: atom_id res chain seq x y z
N MET A 1 8.13 18.41 25.86
CA MET A 1 8.97 18.53 24.65
C MET A 1 8.27 17.77 23.55
N SER A 2 7.73 18.45 22.53
CA SER A 2 7.09 17.76 21.39
C SER A 2 8.19 17.03 20.61
N MET A 3 8.06 15.71 20.46
CA MET A 3 8.98 14.95 19.61
C MET A 3 8.94 15.48 18.18
N ASN A 4 10.11 15.59 17.55
CA ASN A 4 10.19 15.91 16.13
C ASN A 4 9.78 14.70 15.26
N LEU A 5 9.51 14.93 13.98
CA LEU A 5 9.04 13.89 13.05
C LEU A 5 10.03 12.72 12.92
N GLN A 6 11.34 12.99 12.99
CA GLN A 6 12.38 11.97 12.87
C GLN A 6 12.34 11.00 14.06
N GLU A 7 12.20 11.52 15.28
CA GLU A 7 12.07 10.73 16.50
C GLU A 7 10.78 9.88 16.47
N GLN A 8 9.68 10.43 15.98
CA GLN A 8 8.42 9.68 15.82
C GLN A 8 8.60 8.51 14.84
N PHE A 9 9.26 8.76 13.71
CA PHE A 9 9.56 7.73 12.72
C PHE A 9 10.48 6.65 13.28
N GLN A 10 11.49 7.00 14.07
CA GLN A 10 12.42 6.00 14.62
C GLN A 10 11.74 5.03 15.60
N LYS A 11 10.74 5.50 16.36
CA LYS A 11 9.96 4.67 17.29
C LYS A 11 9.00 3.69 16.61
N LEU A 12 8.75 3.83 15.31
CA LEU A 12 7.89 2.93 14.57
C LEU A 12 8.47 1.52 14.51
N GLY A 13 7.58 0.53 14.59
CA GLY A 13 7.92 -0.86 14.30
C GLY A 13 8.34 -1.02 12.84
N LEU A 14 9.08 -2.09 12.53
CA LEU A 14 9.55 -2.36 11.16
C LEU A 14 8.38 -2.40 10.15
N GLY A 15 7.28 -3.06 10.49
CA GLY A 15 6.11 -3.15 9.61
C GLY A 15 5.47 -1.79 9.31
N GLU A 16 5.42 -0.89 10.29
CA GLU A 16 4.88 0.47 10.12
C GLU A 16 5.78 1.32 9.23
N LYS A 17 7.10 1.20 9.40
CA LYS A 17 8.09 1.85 8.51
C LYS A 17 7.92 1.36 7.07
N ILE A 18 7.76 0.05 6.88
CA ILE A 18 7.52 -0.54 5.56
C ILE A 18 6.22 0.02 4.97
N ILE A 19 5.11 0.04 5.71
CA ILE A 19 3.83 0.56 5.21
C ILE A 19 3.92 2.04 4.82
N LEU A 20 4.59 2.87 5.64
CA LEU A 20 4.75 4.30 5.35
C LEU A 20 5.59 4.59 4.11
N ILE A 21 6.52 3.70 3.76
CA ILE A 21 7.39 3.85 2.60
C ILE A 21 6.79 3.15 1.37
N ALA A 22 6.39 1.89 1.51
CA ALA A 22 5.94 1.04 0.43
C ALA A 22 4.60 1.49 -0.17
N GLY A 23 3.66 2.03 0.62
CA GLY A 23 2.38 2.51 0.08
C GLY A 23 2.54 3.69 -0.88
N PRO A 24 3.25 4.77 -0.51
CA PRO A 24 3.55 5.87 -1.44
C PRO A 24 4.40 5.41 -2.63
N LEU A 25 5.37 4.52 -2.40
CA LEU A 25 6.16 3.96 -3.51
C LEU A 25 5.30 3.17 -4.48
N LEU A 26 4.40 2.31 -4.01
CA LEU A 26 3.48 1.54 -4.86
C LEU A 26 2.55 2.48 -5.64
N PHE A 27 2.09 3.57 -5.02
CA PHE A 27 1.30 4.57 -5.72
C PHE A 27 2.10 5.25 -6.84
N ILE A 28 3.36 5.63 -6.60
CA ILE A 28 4.22 6.21 -7.65
C ILE A 28 4.51 5.18 -8.75
N ASP A 29 4.87 3.97 -8.35
CA ASP A 29 5.18 2.85 -9.23
C ASP A 29 3.99 2.46 -10.12
N SER A 30 2.75 2.65 -9.64
CA SER A 30 1.54 2.38 -10.42
C SER A 30 1.44 3.17 -11.74
N PHE A 31 2.16 4.29 -11.86
CA PHE A 31 2.21 5.09 -13.08
C PHE A 31 3.29 4.61 -14.06
N LEU A 32 4.14 3.68 -13.65
CA LEU A 32 5.13 3.05 -14.51
C LEU A 32 4.51 1.90 -15.32
N PRO A 33 5.13 1.51 -16.43
CA PRO A 33 4.76 0.31 -17.18
C PRO A 33 4.87 -0.95 -16.31
N TRP A 34 3.74 -1.64 -16.09
CA TRP A 34 3.67 -2.91 -15.37
C TRP A 34 3.52 -4.08 -16.33
N TYR A 35 2.77 -3.86 -17.41
CA TYR A 35 2.48 -4.88 -18.40
C TYR A 35 3.05 -4.45 -19.74
N ASP A 36 3.72 -5.38 -20.42
CA ASP A 36 4.05 -5.24 -21.83
C ASP A 36 3.21 -6.26 -22.60
N VAL A 37 2.33 -5.76 -23.45
CA VAL A 37 1.45 -6.60 -24.27
C VAL A 37 2.03 -6.65 -25.67
N ASP A 38 2.57 -7.80 -26.04
CA ASP A 38 3.04 -8.07 -27.39
C ASP A 38 1.84 -8.34 -28.32
N LEU A 39 1.65 -7.49 -29.32
CA LEU A 39 0.62 -7.63 -30.36
C LEU A 39 1.18 -8.32 -31.62
N GLY A 40 2.37 -8.91 -31.54
CA GLY A 40 3.04 -9.62 -32.61
C GLY A 40 3.44 -8.67 -33.75
N PRO A 41 2.99 -8.90 -35.00
CA PRO A 41 3.42 -8.09 -36.14
C PRO A 41 3.01 -6.61 -36.07
N PHE A 42 2.16 -6.23 -35.11
CA PHE A 42 1.72 -4.85 -34.89
C PHE A 42 2.52 -4.10 -33.80
N GLY A 43 3.56 -4.73 -33.23
CA GLY A 43 4.41 -4.15 -32.20
C GLY A 43 3.96 -4.47 -30.78
N SER A 44 4.62 -3.87 -29.78
CA SER A 44 4.27 -4.04 -28.36
C SER A 44 3.71 -2.75 -27.77
N VAL A 45 2.85 -2.89 -26.76
CA VAL A 45 2.25 -1.76 -26.05
C VAL A 45 2.45 -1.94 -24.56
N SER A 46 3.19 -1.01 -23.97
CA SER A 46 3.35 -0.91 -22.53
C SER A 46 2.11 -0.29 -21.87
N ARG A 47 1.67 -0.87 -20.76
CA ARG A 47 0.48 -0.47 -19.99
C ARG A 47 0.83 -0.30 -18.51
N THR A 48 0.24 0.72 -17.90
CA THR A 48 0.41 1.01 -16.48
C THR A 48 -0.56 0.18 -15.62
N ALA A 49 -0.41 0.24 -14.29
CA ALA A 49 -1.33 -0.39 -13.33
C ALA A 49 -2.78 0.10 -13.48
N TRP A 50 -3.00 1.25 -14.10
CA TRP A 50 -4.33 1.83 -14.29
C TRP A 50 -5.03 1.33 -15.57
N GLN A 51 -4.37 0.49 -16.36
CA GLN A 51 -4.80 0.07 -17.69
C GLN A 51 -4.95 -1.45 -17.79
N SER A 52 -5.73 -1.91 -18.76
CA SER A 52 -5.92 -3.33 -19.02
C SER A 52 -4.62 -4.00 -19.49
N PRO A 53 -4.43 -5.30 -19.23
CA PRO A 53 -5.27 -6.20 -18.43
C PRO A 53 -4.95 -6.09 -16.93
N GLY A 54 -5.94 -6.31 -16.04
CA GLY A 54 -5.69 -6.34 -14.59
C GLY A 54 -5.89 -5.03 -13.82
N ALA A 55 -6.22 -3.92 -14.51
CA ALA A 55 -6.42 -2.59 -13.91
C ALA A 55 -7.18 -2.58 -12.58
N LEU A 56 -8.28 -3.34 -12.47
CA LEU A 56 -9.08 -3.40 -11.24
C LEU A 56 -8.28 -3.95 -10.04
N TRP A 57 -7.50 -5.02 -10.25
CA TRP A 57 -6.69 -5.63 -9.19
C TRP A 57 -5.55 -4.72 -8.78
N SER A 58 -4.83 -4.16 -9.75
CA SER A 58 -3.73 -3.23 -9.48
C SER A 58 -4.24 -1.96 -8.78
N MET A 59 -5.39 -1.41 -9.17
CA MET A 59 -6.03 -0.28 -8.48
C MET A 59 -6.38 -0.62 -7.03
N LEU A 60 -6.97 -1.80 -6.77
CA LEU A 60 -7.28 -2.24 -5.41
C LEU A 60 -6.00 -2.37 -4.56
N ALA A 61 -4.92 -2.92 -5.12
CA ALA A 61 -3.64 -3.01 -4.42
C ALA A 61 -3.10 -1.62 -4.03
N VAL A 62 -3.12 -0.68 -4.98
CA VAL A 62 -2.66 0.70 -4.77
C VAL A 62 -3.50 1.39 -3.70
N PHE A 63 -4.82 1.28 -3.76
CA PHE A 63 -5.71 1.89 -2.77
C PHE A 63 -5.53 1.29 -1.38
N ILE A 64 -5.38 -0.04 -1.27
CA ILE A 64 -5.08 -0.67 0.02
C ILE A 64 -3.76 -0.13 0.59
N GLY A 65 -2.71 -0.03 -0.24
CA GLY A 65 -1.43 0.56 0.16
C GLY A 65 -1.60 1.98 0.71
N LEU A 66 -2.31 2.85 -0.02
CA LEU A 66 -2.56 4.23 0.39
C LEU A 66 -3.38 4.33 1.69
N VAL A 67 -4.43 3.53 1.83
CA VAL A 67 -5.26 3.50 3.04
C VAL A 67 -4.44 3.05 4.25
N MET A 68 -3.62 2.00 4.09
CA MET A 68 -2.75 1.52 5.15
C MET A 68 -1.70 2.57 5.56
N THR A 69 -1.07 3.24 4.60
CA THR A 69 -0.16 4.35 4.86
C THR A 69 -0.86 5.47 5.61
N GLY A 70 -2.03 5.90 5.15
CA GLY A 70 -2.82 6.94 5.80
C GLY A 70 -3.21 6.58 7.23
N LEU A 71 -3.62 5.33 7.47
CA LEU A 71 -3.97 4.83 8.79
C LEU A 71 -2.77 4.84 9.74
N VAL A 72 -1.61 4.32 9.31
CA VAL A 72 -0.39 4.31 10.14
C VAL A 72 0.07 5.74 10.41
N ALA A 73 0.05 6.62 9.42
CA ALA A 73 0.40 8.03 9.59
C ALA A 73 -0.53 8.74 10.58
N ALA A 74 -1.84 8.56 10.45
CA ALA A 74 -2.83 9.18 11.34
C ALA A 74 -2.66 8.71 12.80
N VAL A 75 -2.44 7.41 13.01
CA VAL A 75 -2.30 6.85 14.37
C VAL A 75 -0.97 7.23 15.01
N ARG A 76 0.13 7.19 14.24
CA ARG A 76 1.48 7.33 14.80
C ARG A 76 2.04 8.75 14.75
N LEU A 77 1.67 9.51 13.74
CA LEU A 77 2.11 10.90 13.56
C LEU A 77 1.01 11.88 13.96
N GLY A 78 -0.26 11.49 13.75
CA GLY A 78 -1.43 12.29 14.11
C GLY A 78 -2.02 12.02 15.50
N ASN A 79 -1.48 11.06 16.26
CA ASN A 79 -1.99 10.62 17.57
C ASN A 79 -3.48 10.24 17.58
N VAL A 80 -4.01 9.75 16.46
CA VAL A 80 -5.39 9.26 16.36
C VAL A 80 -5.52 7.91 17.06
N THR A 81 -6.53 7.75 17.91
CA THR A 81 -6.86 6.47 18.53
C THR A 81 -7.75 5.64 17.60
N LEU A 82 -7.42 4.36 17.46
CA LEU A 82 -8.27 3.43 16.71
C LEU A 82 -9.35 2.85 17.62
N PRO A 83 -10.56 2.57 17.09
CA PRO A 83 -11.59 1.91 17.87
C PRO A 83 -11.15 0.50 18.27
N GLU A 84 -11.71 0.03 19.39
CA GLU A 84 -11.52 -1.34 19.86
C GLU A 84 -12.14 -2.34 18.88
N MET A 85 -11.44 -3.44 18.66
CA MET A 85 -11.86 -4.50 17.75
C MET A 85 -12.58 -5.62 18.52
N PRO A 86 -13.48 -6.38 17.86
CA PRO A 86 -14.09 -7.57 18.45
C PRO A 86 -13.05 -8.56 18.98
N GLN A 87 -13.41 -9.32 20.02
CA GLN A 87 -12.49 -10.25 20.69
C GLN A 87 -11.80 -11.20 19.70
N GLY A 88 -10.46 -11.18 19.72
CA GLY A 88 -9.61 -12.04 18.89
C GLY A 88 -9.06 -11.38 17.61
N VAL A 89 -9.54 -10.19 17.23
CA VAL A 89 -9.02 -9.45 16.07
C VAL A 89 -8.17 -8.27 16.55
N THR A 90 -6.94 -8.18 16.05
CA THR A 90 -6.05 -7.04 16.32
C THR A 90 -5.86 -6.22 15.05
N TRP A 91 -5.64 -4.91 15.19
CA TRP A 91 -5.31 -4.05 14.06
C TRP A 91 -4.08 -4.52 13.28
N GLY A 92 -3.09 -5.09 13.98
CA GLY A 92 -1.93 -5.71 13.33
C GLY A 92 -2.29 -6.89 12.43
N ARG A 93 -3.26 -7.73 12.82
CA ARG A 93 -3.77 -8.83 11.97
C ARG A 93 -4.51 -8.31 10.75
N ILE A 94 -5.31 -7.25 10.91
CA ILE A 94 -6.02 -6.60 9.79
C ILE A 94 -5.01 -6.02 8.79
N MET A 95 -4.03 -5.26 9.29
CA MET A 95 -2.98 -4.69 8.44
C MET A 95 -2.19 -5.78 7.71
N LEU A 96 -1.86 -6.89 8.38
CA LEU A 96 -1.19 -8.02 7.75
C LEU A 96 -2.06 -8.67 6.67
N GLY A 97 -3.35 -8.86 6.95
CA GLY A 97 -4.31 -9.40 5.97
C GLY A 97 -4.48 -8.50 4.75
N LEU A 98 -4.60 -7.18 4.96
CA LEU A 98 -4.68 -6.19 3.89
C LEU A 98 -3.40 -6.14 3.06
N GLY A 99 -2.23 -6.18 3.70
CA GLY A 99 -0.94 -6.25 3.00
C GLY A 99 -0.80 -7.53 2.17
N GLY A 100 -1.24 -8.67 2.71
CA GLY A 100 -1.29 -9.94 1.97
C GLY A 100 -2.24 -9.87 0.77
N ALA A 101 -3.44 -9.32 0.95
CA ALA A 101 -4.40 -9.15 -0.14
C ALA A 101 -3.86 -8.21 -1.23
N ALA A 102 -3.24 -7.10 -0.85
CA ALA A 102 -2.60 -6.18 -1.80
C ALA A 102 -1.48 -6.88 -2.58
N CYS A 103 -0.65 -7.69 -1.93
CA CYS A 103 0.38 -8.49 -2.59
C CYS A 103 -0.22 -9.44 -3.63
N CYS A 104 -1.28 -10.17 -3.27
CA CYS A 104 -1.98 -11.04 -4.22
C CYS A 104 -2.52 -10.26 -5.43
N PHE A 105 -3.10 -9.08 -5.21
CA PHE A 105 -3.66 -8.26 -6.29
C PHE A 105 -2.60 -7.65 -7.23
N VAL A 106 -1.37 -7.41 -6.76
CA VAL A 106 -0.27 -6.98 -7.64
C VAL A 106 0.18 -8.11 -8.57
N VAL A 107 0.08 -9.36 -8.12
CA VAL A 107 0.59 -10.53 -8.84
C VAL A 107 -0.44 -11.10 -9.84
N LEU A 108 -1.73 -10.77 -9.69
CA LEU A 108 -2.83 -11.22 -10.53
C LEU A 108 -3.08 -10.29 -11.72
#